data_AF-A0A963S234-F1
#
_entry.id   AF-A0A963S234-F1
#
_cell.length_a   1.000
_cell.length_b   1.000
_cell.length_c   1.000
_cell.angle_alpha   90.00
_cell.angle_beta   90.00
_cell.angle_gamma   90.00
#
_symmetry.space_group_name_H-M   'P 1'
#
loop_
_entity.id
_entity.type
_entity.pdbx_description
1 polymer ?
#
loop_
_entity_poly.entity_id
_entity_poly.type
_entity_poly.pdbx_seq_one_letter_code
_entity_poly.pdbx_strand_id
1 'polypeptide(L)'
;HDLVYCLEHYPGGLDSAISTFKDALAGSHAEAVQEALAKLKTRFVHEDPDQSYRRDGAVAVARFEDNDADVDDNEEIRDLRILRQRQVAELMGQFFAALA
;
A
#
# COMPACT_ATOMS: atom_id res chain seq x y z
N HIS A 1 13.02 2.37 -4.33
CA HIS A 1 11.84 1.49 -4.25
C HIS A 1 11.13 1.80 -2.94
N ASP A 2 9.84 2.08 -3.01
CA ASP A 2 8.99 2.23 -1.82
C ASP A 2 8.48 0.86 -1.32
N LEU A 3 7.69 0.86 -0.24
CA LEU A 3 7.12 -0.36 0.34
C LEU A 3 6.20 -1.09 -0.64
N VAL A 4 5.37 -0.38 -1.39
CA VAL A 4 4.40 -0.98 -2.31
C VAL A 4 5.12 -1.72 -3.42
N TYR A 5 6.12 -1.08 -4.02
CA TYR A 5 7.00 -1.72 -4.99
C TYR A 5 7.63 -3.00 -4.41
N CYS A 6 8.15 -2.94 -3.18
CA CYS A 6 8.76 -4.11 -2.53
C CYS A 6 7.77 -5.25 -2.28
N LEU A 7 6.49 -4.95 -2.01
CA LEU A 7 5.43 -5.95 -1.85
C LEU A 7 5.04 -6.58 -3.19
N GLU A 8 4.90 -5.78 -4.25
CA GLU A 8 4.55 -6.25 -5.60
C GLU A 8 5.64 -7.13 -6.22
N HIS A 9 6.90 -6.82 -5.94
CA HIS A 9 8.06 -7.50 -6.51
C HIS A 9 8.73 -8.45 -5.51
N TYR A 10 8.09 -8.73 -4.37
CA TYR A 10 8.64 -9.64 -3.38
C TYR A 10 8.85 -11.02 -4.01
N PRO A 11 10.02 -11.66 -3.85
CA PRO A 11 10.25 -13.01 -4.36
C PRO A 11 9.23 -14.00 -3.77
N GLY A 12 8.43 -14.64 -4.63
CA GLY A 12 7.33 -15.51 -4.20
C GLY A 12 6.00 -14.78 -3.99
N GLY A 13 5.91 -13.51 -4.38
CA GLY A 13 4.67 -12.71 -4.40
C GLY A 13 4.21 -12.25 -3.02
N LEU A 14 3.03 -11.63 -3.00
CA LEU A 14 2.45 -11.01 -1.81
C LEU A 14 2.28 -12.00 -0.64
N ASP A 15 1.88 -13.24 -0.91
CA ASP A 15 1.71 -14.27 0.14
C ASP A 15 3.02 -14.59 0.86
N SER A 16 4.14 -14.60 0.13
CA SER A 16 5.47 -14.83 0.71
C SER A 16 5.91 -13.62 1.54
N ALA A 17 5.59 -12.40 1.10
CA ALA A 17 5.81 -11.20 1.89
C ALA A 17 4.99 -11.24 3.19
N ILE A 18 3.70 -11.58 3.11
CA ILE A 18 2.82 -11.72 4.27
C ILE A 18 3.37 -12.75 5.26
N SER A 19 3.83 -13.92 4.79
CA SER A 19 4.45 -14.94 5.65
C SER A 19 5.65 -14.38 6.41
N THR A 20 6.52 -13.63 5.71
CA THR A 20 7.70 -12.99 6.33
C THR A 20 7.30 -11.97 7.40
N PHE A 21 6.25 -11.19 7.17
CA PHE A 21 5.73 -10.27 8.17
C PHE A 21 5.11 -11.00 9.37
N LYS A 22 4.43 -12.13 9.16
CA LYS A 22 3.92 -12.98 10.26
C LYS A 22 5.03 -13.54 11.12
N ASP A 23 6.11 -14.02 10.50
CA ASP A 23 7.28 -14.50 11.23
C ASP A 23 7.96 -13.37 12.02
N ALA A 24 8.07 -12.17 11.44
CA ALA A 24 8.61 -11.00 12.14
C ALA A 24 7.73 -10.57 13.33
N LEU A 25 6.41 -10.69 13.20
CA LEU A 25 5.44 -10.44 14.27
C LEU A 25 5.49 -11.50 15.39
N ALA A 26 6.05 -12.68 15.13
CA ALA A 26 6.33 -13.70 16.15
C ALA A 26 7.74 -13.58 16.77
N GLY A 27 8.57 -12.66 16.26
CA GLY A 27 9.96 -12.48 16.66
C GLY A 27 10.19 -11.52 17.82
N SER A 28 11.46 -11.27 18.14
CA SER A 28 11.91 -10.40 19.24
C SER A 28 11.55 -8.91 19.07
N HIS A 29 11.19 -8.49 17.87
CA HIS A 29 10.86 -7.10 17.54
C HIS A 29 9.38 -6.90 17.17
N ALA A 30 8.51 -7.84 17.57
CA ALA A 30 7.10 -7.84 17.25
C ALA A 30 6.41 -6.50 17.54
N GLU A 31 6.66 -5.90 18.70
CA GLU A 31 6.03 -4.62 19.10
C GLU A 31 6.38 -3.48 18.15
N ALA A 32 7.66 -3.35 17.77
CA ALA A 32 8.10 -2.32 16.83
C ALA A 32 7.49 -2.53 15.42
N VAL A 33 7.38 -3.79 14.97
CA VAL A 33 6.75 -4.12 13.70
C VAL A 33 5.25 -3.82 13.73
N GLN A 34 4.55 -4.18 14.81
CA GLN A 34 3.14 -3.86 15.01
C GLN A 34 2.87 -2.36 15.00
N GLU A 35 3.71 -1.56 15.68
CA GLU A 35 3.57 -0.11 15.70
C GLU A 35 3.75 0.50 14.31
N ALA A 36 4.74 0.03 13.55
CA ALA A 36 4.96 0.46 12.17
C ALA A 36 3.77 0.09 11.26
N LEU A 37 3.27 -1.14 11.37
CA LEU A 37 2.10 -1.61 10.62
C LEU A 37 0.83 -0.82 10.98
N ALA A 38 0.64 -0.47 12.26
CA ALA A 38 -0.49 0.35 12.68
C ALA A 38 -0.44 1.75 12.03
N LYS A 39 0.74 2.38 12.01
CA LYS A 39 0.94 3.66 11.32
C LYS A 39 0.65 3.55 9.83
N LEU A 40 1.16 2.50 9.16
CA LEU A 40 0.86 2.25 7.75
C LEU A 40 -0.64 2.03 7.51
N LYS A 41 -1.31 1.24 8.36
CA LYS A 41 -2.75 0.97 8.24
C LYS A 41 -3.57 2.26 8.25
N THR A 42 -3.24 3.23 9.11
CA THR A 42 -3.93 4.54 9.11
C THR A 42 -3.80 5.32 7.80
N ARG A 43 -2.71 5.10 7.05
CA ARG A 43 -2.41 5.79 5.80
C ARG A 43 -2.93 5.08 4.57
N PHE A 44 -3.27 3.80 4.65
CA PHE A 44 -3.69 3.01 3.50
C PHE A 44 -5.12 2.47 3.59
N VAL A 45 -5.66 2.30 4.81
CA VAL A 45 -6.97 1.68 5.01
C VAL A 45 -8.00 2.72 5.45
N HIS A 46 -9.13 2.75 4.76
CA HIS A 46 -10.30 3.50 5.16
C HIS A 46 -11.36 2.57 5.79
N GLU A 47 -12.22 3.11 6.64
CA GLU A 47 -13.31 2.33 7.27
C GLU A 47 -14.30 1.79 6.24
N ASP A 48 -14.62 2.61 5.24
CA ASP A 48 -15.18 2.20 3.95
C ASP A 48 -14.06 1.78 2.99
N PRO A 49 -13.90 0.48 2.68
CA PRO A 49 -12.83 -0.03 1.83
C PRO A 49 -12.78 0.66 0.45
N ASP A 50 -13.94 1.04 -0.11
CA ASP A 50 -14.04 1.67 -1.43
C ASP A 50 -13.44 3.08 -1.46
N GLN A 51 -13.19 3.69 -0.30
CA GLN A 51 -12.53 4.99 -0.18
C GLN A 51 -11.01 4.88 0.09
N SER A 52 -10.47 3.67 0.27
CA SER A 52 -9.06 3.48 0.64
C SER A 52 -8.09 4.06 -0.39
N TYR A 53 -8.47 4.09 -1.67
CA TYR A 53 -7.68 4.70 -2.74
C TYR A 53 -7.47 6.22 -2.58
N ARG A 54 -8.32 6.88 -1.78
CA ARG A 54 -8.20 8.32 -1.47
C ARG A 54 -7.34 8.60 -0.24
N ARG A 55 -6.89 7.57 0.48
CA ARG A 55 -6.00 7.75 1.63
C ARG A 55 -4.61 8.19 1.18
N ASP A 56 -3.94 8.94 2.05
CA ASP A 56 -2.60 9.52 1.82
C ASP A 56 -1.60 8.54 1.19
N GLY A 57 -1.58 7.29 1.66
CA GLY A 57 -0.64 6.28 1.20
C GLY A 57 -0.83 5.94 -0.28
N ALA A 58 -2.05 5.60 -0.70
CA ALA A 58 -2.35 5.27 -2.09
C ALA A 58 -2.12 6.48 -3.02
N VAL A 59 -2.51 7.67 -2.58
CA VAL A 59 -2.28 8.92 -3.32
C VAL A 59 -0.79 9.22 -3.47
N ALA A 60 -0.01 9.12 -2.39
CA ALA A 60 1.41 9.40 -2.40
C ALA A 60 2.20 8.43 -3.29
N VAL A 61 1.84 7.14 -3.28
CA VAL A 61 2.48 6.13 -4.15
C VAL A 61 2.23 6.45 -5.62
N ALA A 62 0.96 6.69 -6.01
CA ALA A 62 0.65 6.99 -7.40
C ALA A 62 1.34 8.27 -7.90
N ARG A 63 1.38 9.33 -7.08
CA ARG A 63 2.12 10.58 -7.40
C ARG A 63 3.63 10.36 -7.47
N PHE A 64 4.17 9.50 -6.62
CA PHE A 64 5.61 9.21 -6.66
C PHE A 64 6.00 8.46 -7.94
N GLU A 65 5.21 7.46 -8.32
CA GLU A 65 5.49 6.61 -9.49
C GLU A 65 5.34 7.31 -10.83
N ASP A 66 4.43 8.28 -10.95
CA ASP A 66 4.27 9.09 -12.15
C ASP A 66 5.07 10.41 -12.14
N ASN A 67 6.01 10.53 -11.19
CA ASN A 67 6.90 11.69 -11.03
C ASN A 67 6.15 13.02 -10.85
N ASP A 68 5.06 12.98 -10.09
CA ASP A 68 4.18 14.09 -9.76
C ASP A 68 3.69 14.86 -11.00
N ALA A 69 3.37 14.11 -12.05
CA ALA A 69 2.87 14.66 -13.31
C ALA A 69 1.69 15.63 -13.09
N ASP A 70 1.67 16.70 -13.88
CA ASP A 70 0.53 17.61 -13.93
C ASP A 70 -0.66 16.90 -14.60
N VAL A 71 -1.79 16.87 -13.88
CA VAL A 71 -3.02 16.16 -14.27
C VAL A 71 -4.18 17.10 -14.58
N ASP A 72 -4.00 18.41 -14.39
CA ASP A 72 -5.12 19.35 -14.48
C ASP A 72 -5.65 19.42 -15.92
N ASP A 73 -4.74 19.51 -16.89
CA ASP A 73 -5.05 19.59 -18.33
C ASP A 73 -4.95 18.24 -19.07
N ASN A 74 -4.71 17.12 -18.36
CA ASN A 74 -4.59 15.79 -18.98
C ASN A 74 -5.44 14.73 -18.27
N GLU A 75 -6.61 14.45 -18.85
CA GLU A 75 -7.56 13.46 -18.35
C GLU A 75 -7.00 12.03 -18.32
N GLU A 76 -6.19 11.64 -19.30
CA GLU A 76 -5.60 10.30 -19.36
C GLU A 76 -4.63 10.06 -18.20
N ILE A 77 -3.75 11.01 -17.91
CA ILE A 77 -2.82 10.91 -16.77
C ILE A 77 -3.59 10.88 -15.46
N ARG A 78 -4.64 11.70 -15.32
CA ARG A 78 -5.51 11.70 -14.15
C ARG A 78 -6.16 10.34 -13.92
N ASP A 79 -6.71 9.74 -14.96
CA ASP A 79 -7.38 8.43 -14.89
C ASP A 79 -6.41 7.30 -14.56
N LEU A 80 -5.21 7.30 -15.18
CA LEU A 80 -4.15 6.36 -14.85
C LEU A 80 -3.70 6.48 -13.39
N ARG A 81 -3.57 7.71 -12.88
CA ARG A 81 -3.24 7.97 -11.47
C ARG A 81 -4.32 7.42 -10.54
N ILE A 82 -5.60 7.65 -10.84
CA ILE A 82 -6.72 7.11 -10.04
C ILE A 82 -6.75 5.58 -10.10
N LEU A 83 -6.51 4.99 -11.27
CA LEU A 83 -6.42 3.54 -11.41
C LEU A 83 -5.30 2.97 -10.55
N ARG A 84 -4.12 3.61 -10.57
CA ARG A 84 -2.99 3.18 -9.74
C ARG A 84 -3.31 3.30 -8.24
N GLN A 85 -3.92 4.39 -7.80
CA GLN A 85 -4.38 4.54 -6.41
C GLN A 85 -5.28 3.39 -5.97
N ARG A 86 -6.20 2.94 -6.84
CA ARG A 86 -7.09 1.80 -6.56
C ARG A 86 -6.34 0.48 -6.46
N GLN A 87 -5.39 0.23 -7.35
CA GLN A 87 -4.53 -0.97 -7.30
C GLN A 87 -3.71 -1.02 -6.00
N VAL A 88 -3.12 0.11 -5.60
CA VAL A 88 -2.37 0.22 -4.35
C VAL A 88 -3.27 -0.03 -3.14
N ALA A 89 -4.48 0.55 -3.14
CA ALA A 89 -5.45 0.33 -2.07
C ALA A 89 -5.89 -1.14 -1.97
N GLU A 90 -6.09 -1.81 -3.10
CA GLU A 90 -6.41 -3.23 -3.15
C GLU A 90 -5.27 -4.08 -2.57
N LEU A 91 -4.03 -3.87 -3.04
CA LEU A 91 -2.84 -4.58 -2.55
C LEU A 91 -2.67 -4.43 -1.03
N MET A 92 -2.75 -3.20 -0.54
CA MET A 92 -2.58 -2.92 0.89
C MET A 92 -3.76 -3.42 1.71
N GLY A 93 -4.97 -3.42 1.14
CA GLY A 93 -6.15 -4.06 1.74
C GLY A 93 -5.95 -5.57 1.93
N GLN A 94 -5.50 -6.27 0.88
CA GLN A 94 -5.17 -7.70 0.94
C GLN A 94 -4.06 -7.98 1.96
N PHE A 95 -2.98 -7.18 1.93
CA PHE A 95 -1.87 -7.28 2.87
C PHE A 95 -2.34 -7.16 4.34
N PHE A 96 -3.11 -6.13 4.68
CA PHE A 96 -3.57 -5.94 6.05
C PHE A 96 -4.66 -6.91 6.48
N ALA A 97 -5.52 -7.36 5.57
CA ALA A 97 -6.53 -8.38 5.87
C ALA A 97 -5.87 -9.73 6.22
N ALA A 98 -4.75 -10.06 5.56
CA ALA A 98 -4.04 -11.31 5.79
C ALA A 98 -3.15 -11.30 7.06
N LEU A 99 -2.81 -10.12 7.59
CA LEU A 99 -2.02 -9.95 8.82
C LEU A 99 -2.87 -9.89 10.10
N ALA A 100 -4.19 -9.69 9.98
CA ALA A 100 -5.13 -9.74 11.10
C ALA A 100 -5.37 -11.19 11.56
#